data_AF-R5YG21-F1
#
_entry.id   AF-R5YG21-F1
#
_cell.length_a   1.000
_cell.length_b   1.000
_cell.length_c   1.000
_cell.angle_alpha   90.00
_cell.angle_beta   90.00
_cell.angle_gamma   90.00
#
_symmetry.space_group_name_H-M   'P 1'
#
loop_
_entity.id
_entity.type
_entity.pdbx_description
1 polymer ?
#
loop_
_entity_poly.entity_id
_entity_poly.type
_entity_poly.pdbx_seq_one_letter_code
_entity_poly.pdbx_strand_id
1 'polypeptide(L)'
;MKIVVYYGGRGLLDDPTLYVLKKMEDVLRELRVSIERYNIYEHKNEIATLPQTFKEADGIILATTIEWLGIGGYMQQFLDACWLYGDKEKISHTYMQPIVMSTTYGEREGEMTLSNAWEILGGLPCPGLCGYVEDLTTFQMNKDFGLIIEKKAENLYRTISQKIKSLPSSNQAIKQNVSRTQSMNLTPQESEQLSKYVSDDSYVKQQKEDIEELASMFKDMLGQTKSDEDMPYIKELESHFIPTEDFKARYTLIIEDIKKPLYIGVDGEELVLHYGQENEVDVVAKMSKNVLQSILDGRMTFQRAFMTGEMTARGNFKTLRMLDQIFVF
;
A
#
# COMPACT_ATOMS: atom_id res chain seq x y z
N MET A 1 -11.84 -39.83 -2.37
CA MET A 1 -12.49 -38.54 -2.59
C MET A 1 -11.64 -37.46 -1.93
N LYS A 2 -11.29 -36.40 -2.66
CA LYS A 2 -10.55 -35.25 -2.14
C LYS A 2 -11.44 -34.00 -2.19
N ILE A 3 -11.55 -33.31 -1.06
CA ILE A 3 -12.27 -32.03 -0.94
C ILE A 3 -11.26 -30.95 -0.57
N VAL A 4 -11.28 -29.84 -1.32
CA VAL A 4 -10.40 -28.69 -1.04
C VAL A 4 -11.23 -27.53 -0.50
N VAL A 5 -10.82 -26.98 0.63
CA VAL A 5 -11.50 -25.87 1.30
C VAL A 5 -10.74 -24.59 1.00
N TYR A 6 -11.43 -23.57 0.52
CA TYR A 6 -10.89 -22.22 0.34
C TYR A 6 -11.58 -21.28 1.31
N TYR A 7 -10.82 -20.78 2.28
CA TYR A 7 -11.33 -19.86 3.29
C TYR A 7 -10.85 -18.44 2.99
N GLY A 8 -11.81 -17.56 2.69
CA GLY A 8 -11.60 -16.15 2.30
C GLY A 8 -11.80 -15.14 3.42
N GLY A 9 -12.02 -15.60 4.66
CA GLY A 9 -12.03 -14.72 5.83
C GLY A 9 -10.62 -14.28 6.25
N ARG A 10 -10.52 -13.55 7.37
CA ARG A 10 -9.25 -12.95 7.82
C ARG A 10 -8.45 -13.81 8.80
N GLY A 11 -9.00 -14.96 9.22
CA GLY A 11 -8.35 -15.83 10.20
C GLY A 11 -8.42 -15.33 11.65
N LEU A 12 -9.48 -14.57 11.99
CA LEU A 12 -9.71 -14.13 13.37
C LEU A 12 -10.02 -15.35 14.26
N LEU A 13 -9.54 -15.34 15.51
CA LEU A 13 -9.72 -16.45 16.45
C LEU A 13 -11.20 -16.72 16.77
N ASP A 14 -12.01 -15.67 16.77
CA ASP A 14 -13.45 -15.66 17.02
C ASP A 14 -14.29 -15.76 15.74
N ASP A 15 -13.69 -16.20 14.63
CA ASP A 15 -14.41 -16.35 13.37
C ASP A 15 -15.39 -17.55 13.40
N PRO A 16 -16.71 -17.32 13.24
CA PRO A 16 -17.70 -18.40 13.25
C PRO A 16 -17.58 -19.39 12.09
N THR A 17 -17.13 -18.94 10.92
CA THR A 17 -16.90 -19.81 9.75
C THR A 17 -15.80 -20.82 10.02
N LEU A 18 -14.74 -20.46 10.76
CA LEU A 18 -13.68 -21.41 11.11
C LEU A 18 -14.19 -22.55 11.99
N TYR A 19 -15.11 -22.28 12.92
CA TYR A 19 -15.76 -23.33 13.71
C TYR A 19 -16.61 -24.25 12.84
N VAL A 20 -17.42 -23.68 11.93
CA VAL A 20 -18.25 -24.45 10.99
C VAL A 20 -17.37 -25.34 10.11
N LEU A 21 -16.31 -24.78 9.53
CA LEU A 21 -15.36 -25.52 8.69
C LEU A 21 -14.74 -26.66 9.48
N LYS A 22 -14.18 -26.40 10.67
CA LYS A 22 -13.57 -27.43 11.51
C LYS A 22 -14.53 -28.61 11.73
N LYS A 23 -15.79 -28.31 12.07
CA LYS A 23 -16.79 -29.35 12.32
C LYS A 23 -17.17 -30.12 11.04
N MET A 24 -17.27 -29.44 9.89
CA MET A 24 -17.46 -30.12 8.61
C MET A 24 -16.25 -30.99 8.23
N GLU A 25 -15.03 -30.50 8.47
CA GLU A 25 -13.80 -31.23 8.21
C GLU A 25 -13.71 -32.50 9.04
N ASP A 26 -14.07 -32.44 10.33
CA ASP A 26 -14.10 -33.60 11.23
C ASP A 26 -15.03 -34.69 10.67
N VAL A 27 -16.27 -34.33 10.31
CA VAL A 27 -17.26 -35.27 9.72
C VAL A 27 -16.75 -35.87 8.41
N LEU A 28 -16.18 -35.05 7.53
CA LEU A 28 -15.67 -35.52 6.25
C LEU A 28 -14.44 -36.44 6.43
N ARG A 29 -13.57 -36.16 7.41
CA ARG A 29 -12.43 -37.05 7.75
C ARG A 29 -12.90 -38.38 8.31
N GLU A 30 -13.96 -38.40 9.14
CA GLU A 30 -14.59 -39.63 9.61
C GLU A 30 -15.13 -40.48 8.44
N LEU A 31 -15.66 -39.83 7.40
CA LEU A 31 -16.09 -40.46 6.15
C LEU A 31 -14.93 -40.85 5.20
N ARG A 32 -13.67 -40.77 5.66
CA ARG A 32 -12.44 -41.09 4.90
C ARG A 32 -12.23 -40.21 3.67
N VAL A 33 -12.66 -38.95 3.74
CA VAL A 33 -12.38 -37.93 2.73
C VAL A 33 -11.03 -37.30 3.00
N SER A 34 -10.21 -37.14 1.95
CA SER A 34 -8.99 -36.35 2.03
C SER A 34 -9.34 -34.87 1.99
N ILE A 35 -8.98 -34.12 3.02
CA ILE A 35 -9.29 -32.69 3.12
C ILE A 35 -8.02 -31.87 3.18
N GLU A 36 -7.98 -30.84 2.34
CA GLU A 36 -6.92 -29.85 2.28
C GLU A 36 -7.55 -28.45 2.36
N ARG A 37 -7.05 -27.60 3.26
CA ARG A 37 -7.59 -26.25 3.47
C ARG A 37 -6.55 -25.21 3.09
N TYR A 38 -6.94 -24.30 2.20
CA TYR A 38 -6.21 -23.10 1.84
C TYR A 38 -6.87 -21.90 2.50
N ASN A 39 -6.14 -21.31 3.43
CA ASN A 39 -6.45 -20.00 3.98
C ASN A 39 -5.97 -18.95 2.97
N ILE A 40 -6.87 -18.33 2.20
CA ILE A 40 -6.48 -17.45 1.09
C ILE A 40 -5.63 -16.27 1.59
N TYR A 41 -5.89 -15.80 2.81
CA TYR A 41 -5.10 -14.74 3.45
C TYR A 41 -3.63 -15.13 3.74
N GLU A 42 -3.29 -16.42 3.74
CA GLU A 42 -1.89 -16.90 3.87
C GLU A 42 -1.19 -16.96 2.51
N HIS A 43 -1.95 -17.02 1.42
CA HIS A 43 -1.47 -17.15 0.04
C HIS A 43 -1.69 -15.87 -0.79
N LYS A 44 -1.62 -14.68 -0.18
CA LYS A 44 -1.99 -13.40 -0.84
C LYS A 44 -1.28 -13.16 -2.17
N ASN A 45 -0.01 -13.56 -2.27
CA ASN A 45 0.81 -13.36 -3.46
C ASN A 45 0.69 -14.54 -4.45
N GLU A 46 0.06 -15.63 -4.04
CA GLU A 46 -0.06 -16.88 -4.80
C GLU A 46 -1.52 -17.20 -5.17
N ILE A 47 -2.47 -16.28 -4.92
CA ILE A 47 -3.90 -16.48 -5.18
C ILE A 47 -4.15 -16.92 -6.63
N ALA A 48 -3.39 -16.37 -7.59
CA ALA A 48 -3.52 -16.73 -8.99
C ALA A 48 -3.18 -18.21 -9.28
N THR A 49 -2.36 -18.85 -8.45
CA THR A 49 -1.99 -20.28 -8.59
C THR A 49 -2.97 -21.23 -7.92
N LEU A 50 -3.76 -20.78 -6.93
CA LEU A 50 -4.70 -21.64 -6.20
C LEU A 50 -5.67 -22.44 -7.08
N PRO A 51 -6.21 -21.91 -8.22
CA PRO A 51 -7.05 -22.69 -9.12
C PRO A 51 -6.38 -23.96 -9.68
N GLN A 52 -5.04 -24.03 -9.70
CA GLN A 52 -4.32 -25.22 -10.17
C GLN A 52 -4.53 -26.42 -9.24
N THR A 53 -4.83 -26.18 -7.96
CA THR A 53 -5.06 -27.24 -6.98
C THR A 53 -6.38 -27.99 -7.22
N PHE A 54 -7.26 -27.48 -8.09
CA PHE A 54 -8.47 -28.17 -8.54
C PHE A 54 -8.19 -29.50 -9.23
N LYS A 55 -7.02 -29.70 -9.85
CA LYS A 55 -6.70 -30.91 -10.63
C LYS A 55 -6.98 -32.20 -9.86
N GLU A 56 -6.73 -32.20 -8.56
CA GLU A 56 -6.90 -33.35 -7.68
C GLU A 56 -8.22 -33.34 -6.89
N ALA A 57 -9.01 -32.27 -6.96
CA ALA A 57 -10.22 -32.11 -6.16
C ALA A 57 -11.44 -32.78 -6.83
N ASP A 58 -12.21 -33.55 -6.07
CA ASP A 58 -13.53 -34.06 -6.48
C ASP A 58 -14.65 -33.08 -6.11
N GLY A 59 -14.42 -32.25 -5.10
CA GLY A 59 -15.28 -31.15 -4.71
C GLY A 59 -14.51 -30.09 -3.94
N ILE A 60 -15.13 -28.93 -3.77
CA ILE A 60 -14.56 -27.81 -3.05
C ILE A 60 -15.56 -27.20 -2.07
N ILE A 61 -15.05 -26.50 -1.06
CA ILE A 61 -15.84 -25.67 -0.16
C ILE A 61 -15.34 -24.24 -0.30
N LEU A 62 -16.23 -23.32 -0.64
CA LEU A 62 -15.92 -21.88 -0.60
C LEU A 62 -16.50 -21.31 0.68
N ALA A 63 -15.61 -20.84 1.56
CA ALA A 63 -16.00 -20.38 2.88
C ALA A 63 -15.56 -18.93 3.13
N THR A 64 -16.45 -18.09 3.65
CA THR A 64 -16.10 -16.71 4.01
C THR A 64 -16.95 -16.19 5.17
N THR A 65 -16.44 -15.18 5.84
CA THR A 65 -17.12 -14.47 6.92
C THR A 65 -17.42 -13.06 6.47
N ILE A 66 -18.70 -12.67 6.55
CA ILE A 66 -19.14 -11.33 6.19
C ILE A 66 -19.11 -10.46 7.45
N GLU A 67 -18.21 -9.48 7.42
CA GLU A 67 -18.09 -8.49 8.48
C GLU A 67 -18.74 -7.15 8.11
N TRP A 68 -18.73 -6.79 6.81
CA TRP A 68 -19.33 -5.55 6.31
C TRP A 68 -20.29 -5.79 5.15
N LEU A 69 -19.77 -6.07 3.95
CA LEU A 69 -20.58 -6.28 2.77
C LEU A 69 -19.86 -7.18 1.77
N GLY A 70 -20.59 -8.16 1.23
CA GLY A 70 -20.10 -9.07 0.21
C GLY A 70 -19.14 -10.13 0.75
N ILE A 71 -18.63 -10.96 -0.16
CA ILE A 71 -17.88 -12.19 0.15
C ILE A 71 -16.43 -11.95 0.59
N GLY A 72 -15.98 -10.70 0.66
CA GLY A 72 -14.61 -10.31 1.02
C GLY A 72 -13.65 -10.29 -0.17
N GLY A 73 -12.62 -9.43 -0.09
CA GLY A 73 -11.68 -9.19 -1.18
C GLY A 73 -10.84 -10.41 -1.56
N TYR A 74 -10.41 -11.22 -0.60
CA TYR A 74 -9.63 -12.44 -0.88
C TYR A 74 -10.45 -13.48 -1.63
N MET A 75 -11.71 -13.70 -1.23
CA MET A 75 -12.59 -14.62 -1.94
C MET A 75 -12.92 -14.10 -3.35
N GLN A 76 -13.14 -12.79 -3.50
CA GLN A 76 -13.36 -12.18 -4.81
C GLN A 76 -12.15 -12.38 -5.73
N GLN A 77 -10.94 -12.06 -5.26
CA GLN A 77 -9.70 -12.25 -6.01
C GLN A 77 -9.48 -13.72 -6.41
N PHE A 78 -9.82 -14.66 -5.52
CA PHE A 78 -9.75 -16.08 -5.83
C PHE A 78 -10.75 -16.49 -6.91
N LEU A 79 -11.98 -15.98 -6.89
CA LEU A 79 -12.96 -16.24 -7.95
C LEU A 79 -12.54 -15.61 -9.28
N ASP A 80 -11.95 -14.42 -9.26
CA ASP A 80 -11.38 -13.78 -10.45
C ASP A 80 -10.20 -14.60 -11.01
N ALA A 81 -9.35 -15.15 -10.14
CA ALA A 81 -8.30 -16.09 -10.53
C ALA A 81 -8.87 -17.39 -11.11
N CYS A 82 -9.97 -17.92 -10.57
CA CYS A 82 -10.67 -19.06 -11.15
C CYS A 82 -11.24 -18.73 -12.54
N TRP A 83 -11.70 -17.49 -12.74
CA TRP A 83 -12.20 -17.01 -14.02
C TRP A 83 -11.06 -16.92 -15.05
N LEU A 84 -9.93 -16.34 -14.69
CA LEU A 84 -8.80 -16.12 -15.60
C LEU A 84 -7.97 -17.38 -15.82
N TYR A 85 -7.63 -18.09 -14.75
CA TYR A 85 -6.61 -19.13 -14.76
C TYR A 85 -7.14 -20.56 -14.55
N GLY A 86 -8.38 -20.69 -14.06
CA GLY A 86 -8.96 -21.99 -13.75
C GLY A 86 -9.27 -22.84 -14.98
N ASP A 87 -8.92 -24.13 -14.91
CA ASP A 87 -9.28 -25.13 -15.92
C ASP A 87 -10.81 -25.33 -15.97
N LYS A 88 -11.44 -24.84 -17.04
CA LYS A 88 -12.90 -24.88 -17.21
C LYS A 88 -13.46 -26.29 -17.36
N GLU A 89 -12.68 -27.20 -17.97
CA GLU A 89 -13.08 -28.59 -18.11
C GLU A 89 -13.14 -29.24 -16.73
N LYS A 90 -12.10 -29.02 -15.91
CA LYS A 90 -12.08 -29.53 -14.54
C LYS A 90 -13.19 -28.91 -13.67
N ILE A 91 -13.38 -27.59 -13.75
CA ILE A 91 -14.43 -26.88 -12.99
C ILE A 91 -15.82 -27.43 -13.33
N SER A 92 -16.10 -27.76 -14.59
CA SER A 92 -17.42 -28.25 -15.00
C SER A 92 -17.84 -29.59 -14.38
N HIS A 93 -16.87 -30.33 -13.84
CA HIS A 93 -17.09 -31.58 -13.12
C HIS A 93 -16.88 -31.46 -11.61
N THR A 94 -16.64 -30.24 -11.10
CA THR A 94 -16.31 -30.00 -9.69
C THR A 94 -17.52 -29.46 -8.92
N TYR A 95 -17.89 -30.19 -7.88
CA TYR A 95 -18.94 -29.79 -6.93
C TYR A 95 -18.42 -28.71 -5.97
N MET A 96 -19.24 -27.72 -5.65
CA MET A 96 -18.88 -26.66 -4.71
C MET A 96 -19.98 -26.45 -3.68
N GLN A 97 -19.62 -26.44 -2.39
CA GLN A 97 -20.54 -26.03 -1.33
C GLN A 97 -20.13 -24.66 -0.76
N PRO A 98 -21.02 -23.66 -0.78
CA PRO A 98 -20.75 -22.36 -0.18
C PRO A 98 -21.09 -22.36 1.31
N ILE A 99 -20.19 -21.83 2.13
CA ILE A 99 -20.34 -21.69 3.58
C ILE A 99 -20.11 -20.24 3.96
N VAL A 100 -21.13 -19.55 4.46
CA VAL A 100 -21.03 -18.12 4.74
C VAL A 100 -21.59 -17.79 6.11
N MET A 101 -20.75 -17.33 7.03
CA MET A 101 -21.23 -16.80 8.31
C MET A 101 -21.16 -15.28 8.33
N SER A 102 -21.97 -14.65 9.18
CA SER A 102 -21.89 -13.21 9.44
C SER A 102 -21.93 -12.94 10.94
N THR A 103 -21.28 -11.86 11.36
CA THR A 103 -21.45 -11.27 12.70
C THR A 103 -22.34 -10.02 12.68
N THR A 104 -22.79 -9.62 11.49
CA THR A 104 -23.63 -8.44 11.25
C THR A 104 -24.83 -8.78 10.38
N TYR A 105 -24.65 -8.90 9.07
CA TYR A 105 -25.68 -9.22 8.08
C TYR A 105 -25.05 -9.66 6.75
N GLY A 106 -25.87 -10.10 5.79
CA GLY A 106 -25.47 -10.32 4.40
C GLY A 106 -25.08 -11.75 4.05
N GLU A 107 -25.17 -12.69 5.00
CA GLU A 107 -24.76 -14.09 4.83
C GLU A 107 -25.55 -14.81 3.73
N ARG A 108 -26.83 -14.46 3.55
CA ARG A 108 -27.68 -15.06 2.52
C ARG A 108 -27.26 -14.58 1.13
N GLU A 109 -27.01 -13.29 0.99
CA GLU A 109 -26.50 -12.69 -0.24
C GLU A 109 -25.12 -13.23 -0.59
N GLY A 110 -24.26 -13.42 0.42
CA GLY A 110 -22.95 -14.04 0.24
C GLY A 110 -23.03 -15.47 -0.28
N GLU A 111 -23.86 -16.31 0.32
CA GLU A 111 -24.06 -17.70 -0.11
C GLU A 111 -24.58 -17.79 -1.55
N MET A 112 -25.54 -16.92 -1.89
CA MET A 112 -26.06 -16.80 -3.24
C MET A 112 -24.99 -16.31 -4.23
N THR A 113 -24.16 -15.35 -3.81
CA THR A 113 -23.05 -14.81 -4.63
C THR A 113 -22.04 -15.91 -4.95
N LEU A 114 -21.62 -16.71 -3.97
CA LEU A 114 -20.69 -17.83 -4.19
C LEU A 114 -21.30 -18.89 -5.11
N SER A 115 -22.57 -19.25 -4.90
CA SER A 115 -23.31 -20.19 -5.75
C SER A 115 -23.33 -19.71 -7.21
N ASN A 116 -23.77 -18.47 -7.42
CA ASN A 116 -23.85 -17.87 -8.75
C ASN A 116 -22.49 -17.77 -9.43
N ALA A 117 -21.45 -17.34 -8.70
CA ALA A 117 -20.10 -17.25 -9.23
C ALA A 117 -19.60 -18.61 -9.72
N TRP A 118 -19.84 -19.68 -8.95
CA TRP A 118 -19.43 -21.03 -9.34
C TRP A 118 -20.21 -21.58 -10.53
N GLU A 119 -21.53 -21.31 -10.60
CA GLU A 119 -22.33 -21.62 -11.78
C GLU A 119 -21.82 -20.90 -13.03
N ILE A 120 -21.49 -19.61 -12.91
CA ILE A 120 -20.94 -18.81 -14.01
C ILE A 120 -19.56 -19.35 -14.42
N LEU A 121 -18.74 -19.82 -13.47
CA LEU A 121 -17.49 -20.54 -13.76
C LEU A 121 -17.72 -21.90 -14.43
N GLY A 122 -18.95 -22.41 -14.40
CA GLY A 122 -19.40 -23.61 -15.09
C GLY A 122 -19.46 -24.85 -14.20
N GLY A 123 -19.21 -24.70 -12.90
CA GLY A 123 -19.20 -25.82 -11.96
C GLY A 123 -20.57 -26.17 -11.40
N LEU A 124 -20.58 -27.10 -10.43
CA LEU A 124 -21.79 -27.71 -9.88
C LEU A 124 -22.03 -27.22 -8.44
N PRO A 125 -22.81 -26.14 -8.21
CA PRO A 125 -23.11 -25.70 -6.86
C PRO A 125 -23.97 -26.74 -6.11
N CYS A 126 -23.66 -26.91 -4.84
CA CYS A 126 -24.40 -27.74 -3.89
C CYS A 126 -25.11 -26.83 -2.89
N PRO A 127 -26.18 -27.31 -2.22
CA PRO A 127 -26.85 -26.53 -1.17
C PRO A 127 -25.86 -26.09 -0.08
N GLY A 128 -25.67 -24.78 0.06
CA GLY A 128 -24.75 -24.18 1.03
C GLY A 128 -25.28 -24.15 2.45
N LEU A 129 -24.51 -23.51 3.32
CA LEU A 129 -24.89 -23.17 4.69
C LEU A 129 -24.57 -21.70 4.94
N CYS A 130 -25.56 -20.94 5.39
CA CYS A 130 -25.36 -19.59 5.88
C CYS A 130 -25.98 -19.40 7.27
N GLY A 131 -25.39 -18.50 8.07
CA GLY A 131 -25.87 -18.21 9.41
C GLY A 131 -25.29 -16.95 10.02
N TYR A 132 -26.13 -16.23 10.76
CA TYR A 132 -25.71 -15.13 11.63
C TYR A 132 -25.29 -15.67 12.99
N VAL A 133 -24.15 -15.19 13.50
CA VAL A 133 -23.60 -15.58 14.79
C VAL A 133 -23.29 -14.33 15.61
N GLU A 134 -24.11 -14.08 16.63
CA GLU A 134 -23.92 -12.98 17.59
C GLU A 134 -22.85 -13.31 18.64
N ASP A 135 -22.94 -14.50 19.23
CA ASP A 135 -21.98 -15.01 20.21
C ASP A 135 -21.49 -16.40 19.79
N LEU A 136 -20.17 -16.50 19.55
CA LEU A 136 -19.52 -17.74 19.15
C LEU A 136 -19.66 -18.83 20.21
N THR A 137 -19.61 -18.49 21.49
CA THR A 137 -19.66 -19.47 22.58
C THR A 137 -21.00 -20.20 22.60
N THR A 138 -22.09 -19.42 22.56
CA THR A 138 -23.46 -19.95 22.49
C THR A 138 -23.68 -20.76 21.22
N PHE A 139 -23.13 -20.31 20.09
CA PHE A 139 -23.20 -21.04 18.82
C PHE A 139 -22.50 -22.40 18.89
N GLN A 140 -21.32 -22.46 19.51
CA GLN A 140 -20.55 -23.71 19.68
C GLN A 140 -21.22 -24.69 20.65
N MET A 141 -21.82 -24.19 21.73
CA MET A 141 -22.49 -25.03 22.73
C MET A 141 -23.84 -25.58 22.27
N ASN A 142 -24.44 -25.01 21.22
CA ASN A 142 -25.72 -25.43 20.71
C ASN A 142 -25.61 -26.71 19.86
N LYS A 143 -26.14 -27.82 20.39
CA LYS A 143 -26.11 -29.13 19.73
C LYS A 143 -26.91 -29.18 18.44
N ASP A 144 -28.01 -28.43 18.34
CA ASP A 144 -28.87 -28.43 17.15
C ASP A 144 -28.17 -27.76 15.98
N PHE A 145 -27.43 -26.66 16.22
CA PHE A 145 -26.59 -26.03 15.19
C PHE A 145 -25.47 -26.97 14.74
N GLY A 146 -24.85 -27.68 15.69
CA GLY A 146 -23.90 -28.74 15.39
C GLY A 146 -24.45 -29.79 14.42
N LEU A 147 -25.65 -30.29 14.70
CA LEU A 147 -26.32 -31.30 13.86
C LEU A 147 -26.63 -30.77 12.45
N ILE A 148 -26.97 -29.48 12.32
CA ILE A 148 -27.18 -28.85 11.00
C ILE A 148 -25.89 -28.85 10.18
N ILE A 149 -24.76 -28.51 10.81
CA ILE A 149 -23.44 -28.49 10.15
C ILE A 149 -23.04 -29.91 9.70
N GLU A 150 -23.22 -30.90 10.57
CA GLU A 150 -22.93 -32.32 10.26
C GLU A 150 -23.75 -32.80 9.06
N LYS A 151 -25.06 -32.56 9.06
CA LYS A 151 -25.95 -32.91 7.94
C LYS A 151 -25.54 -32.23 6.63
N LYS A 152 -25.00 -31.01 6.68
CA LYS A 152 -24.52 -30.29 5.49
C LYS A 152 -23.25 -30.91 4.92
N ALA A 153 -22.31 -31.33 5.78
CA ALA A 153 -21.12 -32.07 5.38
C ALA A 153 -21.46 -33.44 4.78
N GLU A 154 -22.37 -34.19 5.40
CA GLU A 154 -22.85 -35.48 4.85
C GLU A 154 -23.53 -35.31 3.49
N ASN A 155 -24.31 -34.23 3.32
CA ASN A 155 -24.97 -33.95 2.05
C ASN A 155 -23.94 -33.67 0.94
N LEU A 156 -22.89 -32.92 1.23
CA LEU A 156 -21.78 -32.70 0.30
C LEU A 156 -21.13 -34.04 -0.10
N TYR A 157 -20.76 -34.84 0.90
CA TYR A 157 -20.18 -36.18 0.67
C TYR A 157 -21.06 -37.03 -0.25
N ARG A 158 -22.36 -37.11 0.06
CA ARG A 158 -23.33 -37.90 -0.70
C ARG A 158 -23.46 -37.38 -2.14
N THR A 159 -23.54 -36.07 -2.31
CA THR A 159 -23.72 -35.42 -3.61
C THR A 159 -22.55 -35.74 -4.54
N ILE A 160 -21.31 -35.62 -4.04
CA ILE A 160 -20.10 -35.94 -4.80
C ILE A 160 -20.01 -37.44 -5.07
N SER A 161 -20.18 -38.27 -4.04
CA SER A 161 -20.00 -39.73 -4.14
C SER A 161 -20.99 -40.38 -5.10
N GLN A 162 -22.23 -39.87 -5.15
CA GLN A 162 -23.28 -40.38 -6.04
C GLN A 162 -23.28 -39.67 -7.41
N LYS A 163 -22.42 -38.66 -7.61
CA LYS A 163 -22.39 -37.82 -8.82
C LYS A 163 -23.78 -37.28 -9.17
N ILE A 164 -24.49 -36.77 -8.17
CA ILE A 164 -25.86 -36.26 -8.35
C ILE A 164 -25.82 -35.12 -9.37
N LYS A 165 -26.68 -35.20 -10.39
CA LYS A 165 -26.79 -34.16 -11.43
C LYS A 165 -27.70 -33.04 -10.95
N SER A 166 -27.28 -31.80 -11.15
CA SER A 166 -28.15 -30.64 -10.99
C SER A 166 -29.04 -30.46 -12.23
N LEU A 167 -30.18 -29.81 -12.05
CA LEU A 167 -30.97 -29.30 -13.17
C LEU A 167 -30.21 -28.15 -13.87
N PRO A 168 -30.40 -27.93 -15.18
CA PRO A 168 -29.76 -26.84 -15.88
C PRO A 168 -30.26 -25.48 -15.35
N SER A 169 -29.34 -24.55 -15.08
CA SER A 169 -29.66 -23.19 -14.66
C SER A 169 -29.58 -22.19 -15.83
N SER A 170 -30.23 -21.03 -15.68
CA SER A 170 -30.16 -19.94 -16.66
C SER A 170 -28.72 -19.45 -16.88
N ASN A 171 -27.92 -19.38 -15.82
CA ASN A 171 -26.51 -19.00 -15.89
C ASN A 171 -25.70 -19.98 -16.75
N GLN A 172 -25.95 -21.28 -16.61
CA GLN A 172 -25.31 -22.31 -17.43
C GLN A 172 -25.73 -22.21 -18.91
N ALA A 173 -26.99 -21.89 -19.19
CA ALA A 173 -27.51 -21.74 -20.56
C ALA A 173 -26.96 -20.49 -21.29
N ILE A 174 -26.75 -19.38 -20.58
CA ILE A 174 -26.20 -18.14 -21.17
C ILE A 174 -24.73 -18.34 -21.55
N LYS A 175 -23.97 -19.11 -20.77
CA LYS A 175 -22.55 -19.38 -21.04
C LYS A 175 -22.31 -20.07 -22.40
N GLN A 176 -23.23 -20.96 -22.80
CA GLN A 176 -23.20 -21.60 -24.12
C GLN A 176 -23.43 -20.63 -25.28
N ASN A 177 -24.15 -19.53 -25.05
CA ASN A 177 -24.57 -18.58 -26.09
C ASN A 177 -23.66 -17.34 -26.19
N VAL A 178 -23.03 -16.89 -25.10
CA VAL A 178 -22.34 -15.58 -25.01
C VAL A 178 -20.81 -15.67 -24.94
N SER A 179 -20.22 -16.85 -24.71
CA SER A 179 -18.75 -17.06 -24.73
C SER A 179 -18.08 -16.89 -26.11
N ARG A 180 -18.75 -16.21 -27.05
CA ARG A 180 -18.19 -15.68 -28.30
C ARG A 180 -17.46 -14.34 -28.12
N THR A 181 -17.45 -13.75 -26.93
CA THR A 181 -16.60 -12.59 -26.62
C THR A 181 -15.16 -13.07 -26.43
N GLN A 182 -14.20 -12.27 -26.90
CA GLN A 182 -12.76 -12.57 -27.01
C GLN A 182 -12.12 -12.98 -25.67
N SER A 183 -12.35 -14.20 -25.19
CA SER A 183 -11.47 -14.82 -24.22
C SER A 183 -10.16 -15.13 -24.94
N MET A 184 -9.02 -14.69 -24.39
CA MET A 184 -7.74 -15.28 -24.75
C MET A 184 -7.89 -16.78 -24.54
N ASN A 185 -7.99 -17.55 -25.63
CA ASN A 185 -8.12 -19.01 -25.58
C ASN A 185 -6.76 -19.59 -25.21
N LEU A 186 -6.36 -19.37 -23.97
CA LEU A 186 -5.19 -19.97 -23.38
C LEU A 186 -5.51 -21.43 -23.10
N THR A 187 -4.62 -22.31 -23.51
CA THR A 187 -4.63 -23.70 -23.07
C THR A 187 -4.46 -23.76 -21.55
N PRO A 188 -4.92 -24.84 -20.87
CA PRO A 188 -4.69 -25.00 -19.44
C PRO A 188 -3.22 -24.88 -19.03
N GLN A 189 -2.30 -25.25 -19.92
CA GLN A 189 -0.85 -25.14 -19.72
C GLN A 189 -0.35 -23.69 -19.78
N GLU A 190 -0.80 -22.91 -20.77
CA GLU A 190 -0.46 -21.48 -20.87
C GLU A 190 -1.05 -20.68 -19.70
N SER A 191 -2.28 -21.01 -19.31
CA SER A 191 -2.93 -20.45 -18.12
C SER A 191 -2.14 -20.72 -16.84
N GLU A 192 -1.66 -21.96 -16.67
CA GLU A 192 -0.82 -22.33 -15.53
C GLU A 192 0.50 -21.54 -15.51
N GLN A 193 1.16 -21.39 -16.66
CA GLN A 193 2.39 -20.60 -16.76
C GLN A 193 2.15 -19.13 -16.45
N LEU A 194 1.07 -18.54 -16.98
CA LEU A 194 0.71 -17.15 -16.73
C LEU A 194 0.40 -16.90 -15.25
N SER A 195 -0.35 -17.79 -14.61
CA SER A 195 -0.64 -17.65 -13.18
C SER A 195 0.61 -17.72 -12.30
N LYS A 196 1.60 -18.56 -12.66
CA LYS A 196 2.91 -18.58 -11.99
C LYS A 196 3.67 -17.27 -12.21
N TYR A 197 3.68 -16.76 -13.44
CA TYR A 197 4.34 -15.48 -13.77
C TYR A 197 3.72 -14.29 -13.02
N VAL A 198 2.39 -14.23 -12.94
CA VAL A 198 1.67 -13.16 -12.20
C VAL A 198 1.88 -13.27 -10.68
N SER A 199 2.09 -14.48 -10.17
CA SER A 199 2.39 -14.71 -8.75
C SER A 199 3.89 -14.55 -8.43
N ASP A 200 4.73 -14.43 -9.45
CA ASP A 200 6.17 -14.23 -9.29
C ASP A 200 6.45 -12.77 -8.94
N ASP A 201 6.53 -12.51 -7.64
CA ASP A 201 6.88 -11.21 -7.06
C ASP A 201 8.28 -10.72 -7.44
N SER A 202 9.09 -11.47 -8.20
CA SER A 202 10.42 -11.00 -8.65
C SER A 202 10.35 -9.64 -9.34
N TYR A 203 9.32 -9.38 -10.15
CA TYR A 203 9.13 -8.07 -10.79
C TYR A 203 8.78 -6.95 -9.80
N VAL A 204 7.99 -7.25 -8.77
CA VAL A 204 7.61 -6.27 -7.72
C VAL A 204 8.75 -6.05 -6.73
N LYS A 205 9.52 -7.09 -6.41
CA LYS A 205 10.75 -7.00 -5.62
C LYS A 205 11.80 -6.21 -6.36
N GLN A 206 12.01 -6.48 -7.65
CA GLN A 206 12.92 -5.71 -8.49
C GLN A 206 12.47 -4.25 -8.59
N GLN A 207 11.18 -3.96 -8.76
CA GLN A 207 10.71 -2.57 -8.70
C GLN A 207 10.90 -1.89 -7.34
N LYS A 208 10.77 -2.63 -6.22
CA LYS A 208 11.02 -2.08 -4.89
C LYS A 208 12.50 -1.85 -4.65
N GLU A 209 13.35 -2.78 -5.07
CA GLU A 209 14.80 -2.65 -5.06
C GLU A 209 15.23 -1.50 -5.97
N ASP A 210 14.65 -1.37 -7.17
CA ASP A 210 14.87 -0.26 -8.10
C ASP A 210 14.36 1.06 -7.51
N ILE A 211 13.23 1.09 -6.79
CA ILE A 211 12.76 2.28 -6.08
C ILE A 211 13.68 2.63 -4.91
N GLU A 212 14.19 1.65 -4.17
CA GLU A 212 15.19 1.87 -3.12
C GLU A 212 16.52 2.34 -3.71
N GLU A 213 16.93 1.79 -4.85
CA GLU A 213 18.14 2.18 -5.58
C GLU A 213 17.96 3.59 -6.16
N LEU A 214 16.83 3.90 -6.79
CA LEU A 214 16.48 5.25 -7.24
C LEU A 214 16.38 6.22 -6.06
N ALA A 215 15.80 5.82 -4.92
CA ALA A 215 15.75 6.65 -3.72
C ALA A 215 17.14 6.87 -3.13
N SER A 216 18.03 5.87 -3.18
CA SER A 216 19.43 6.00 -2.79
C SER A 216 20.21 6.90 -3.76
N MET A 217 19.98 6.77 -5.06
CA MET A 217 20.53 7.64 -6.10
C MET A 217 19.96 9.06 -6.00
N PHE A 218 18.69 9.25 -5.64
CA PHE A 218 18.11 10.57 -5.37
C PHE A 218 18.67 11.17 -4.10
N LYS A 219 18.93 10.37 -3.06
CA LYS A 219 19.57 10.80 -1.82
C LYS A 219 21.04 11.14 -2.03
N ASP A 220 21.72 10.40 -2.89
CA ASP A 220 23.10 10.65 -3.29
C ASP A 220 23.18 11.83 -4.28
N MET A 221 22.22 11.99 -5.20
CA MET A 221 22.08 13.17 -6.05
C MET A 221 21.72 14.41 -5.23
N LEU A 222 20.83 14.31 -4.23
CA LEU A 222 20.56 15.38 -3.26
C LEU A 222 21.75 15.65 -2.32
N GLY A 223 22.62 14.65 -2.12
CA GLY A 223 23.91 14.79 -1.44
C GLY A 223 24.98 15.41 -2.33
N GLN A 224 24.86 15.28 -3.66
CA GLN A 224 25.80 15.74 -4.67
C GLN A 224 25.40 17.06 -5.35
N THR A 225 24.15 17.54 -5.24
CA THR A 225 23.75 18.92 -5.58
C THR A 225 24.12 19.93 -4.49
N LYS A 226 25.30 19.75 -3.88
CA LYS A 226 26.02 20.86 -3.24
C LYS A 226 26.86 21.57 -4.29
N SER A 227 26.18 22.24 -5.21
CA SER A 227 26.78 23.25 -6.05
C SER A 227 25.68 24.21 -6.52
N ASP A 228 25.82 25.46 -6.07
CA ASP A 228 25.15 26.70 -6.49
C ASP A 228 23.91 27.24 -5.75
N GLU A 229 23.27 26.51 -4.82
CA GLU A 229 22.21 27.09 -3.95
C GLU A 229 22.71 27.54 -2.56
N ASP A 230 23.95 27.27 -2.20
CA ASP A 230 24.49 27.49 -0.84
C ASP A 230 24.84 28.97 -0.51
N MET A 231 24.51 29.94 -1.38
CA MET A 231 24.89 31.35 -1.20
C MET A 231 23.74 32.36 -1.50
N PRO A 232 22.61 32.30 -0.78
CA PRO A 232 21.35 32.98 -1.14
C PRO A 232 21.38 34.52 -1.15
N TYR A 233 22.48 35.17 -0.76
CA TYR A 233 22.55 36.64 -0.59
C TYR A 233 23.76 37.30 -1.24
N ILE A 234 24.70 36.54 -1.83
CA ILE A 234 25.91 37.15 -2.42
C ILE A 234 25.56 37.98 -3.65
N LYS A 235 24.74 37.43 -4.56
CA LYS A 235 24.37 38.12 -5.81
C LYS A 235 23.60 39.42 -5.55
N GLU A 236 22.72 39.44 -4.55
CA GLU A 236 21.93 40.64 -4.20
C GLU A 236 22.77 41.72 -3.52
N LEU A 237 23.75 41.33 -2.69
CA LEU A 237 24.68 42.28 -2.10
C LEU A 237 25.66 42.84 -3.15
N GLU A 238 26.18 42.01 -4.05
CA GLU A 238 27.04 42.44 -5.16
C GLU A 238 26.34 43.45 -6.08
N SER A 239 25.06 43.24 -6.39
CA SER A 239 24.34 44.11 -7.33
C SER A 239 24.02 45.50 -6.78
N HIS A 240 24.07 45.69 -5.45
CA HIS A 240 23.73 46.95 -4.78
C HIS A 240 24.95 47.63 -4.12
N PHE A 241 26.15 47.12 -4.37
CA PHE A 241 27.38 47.69 -3.83
C PHE A 241 27.78 48.97 -4.58
N ILE A 242 28.01 50.04 -3.84
CA ILE A 242 28.56 51.30 -4.33
C ILE A 242 29.95 51.52 -3.71
N PRO A 243 31.02 51.53 -4.52
CA PRO A 243 32.38 51.73 -4.01
C PRO A 243 32.53 53.12 -3.40
N THR A 244 33.25 53.19 -2.28
CA THR A 244 33.53 54.45 -1.58
C THR A 244 35.04 54.57 -1.39
N GLU A 245 35.64 55.57 -2.04
CA GLU A 245 37.07 55.87 -1.90
C GLU A 245 37.41 56.14 -0.42
N ASP A 246 38.56 55.62 0.04
CA ASP A 246 39.05 55.69 1.44
C ASP A 246 38.27 54.89 2.51
N PHE A 247 37.47 53.89 2.15
CA PHE A 247 36.79 53.02 3.12
C PHE A 247 37.33 51.57 3.14
N LYS A 248 37.74 51.10 4.33
CA LYS A 248 38.16 49.72 4.56
C LYS A 248 37.51 49.15 5.81
N ALA A 249 36.79 48.04 5.68
CA ALA A 249 36.17 47.35 6.81
C ALA A 249 35.86 45.88 6.49
N ARG A 250 35.90 45.05 7.53
CA ARG A 250 35.61 43.61 7.47
C ARG A 250 34.45 43.27 8.40
N TYR A 251 33.39 42.65 7.87
CA TYR A 251 32.19 42.29 8.61
C TYR A 251 31.94 40.79 8.57
N THR A 252 31.31 40.28 9.62
CA THR A 252 30.75 38.92 9.65
C THR A 252 29.28 38.99 10.07
N LEU A 253 28.39 38.51 9.21
CA LEU A 253 26.96 38.41 9.46
C LEU A 253 26.60 36.96 9.81
N ILE A 254 26.12 36.75 11.04
CA ILE A 254 25.58 35.48 11.52
C ILE A 254 24.07 35.53 11.31
N ILE A 255 23.58 34.77 10.33
CA ILE A 255 22.17 34.72 9.97
C ILE A 255 21.57 33.46 10.60
N GLU A 256 20.46 33.60 11.34
CA GLU A 256 19.76 32.46 11.92
C GLU A 256 19.30 31.48 10.82
N ASP A 257 19.40 30.19 11.10
CA ASP A 257 19.16 29.07 10.17
C ASP A 257 20.17 28.89 9.01
N ILE A 258 21.23 29.71 8.95
CA ILE A 258 22.35 29.51 8.02
C ILE A 258 23.58 28.99 8.77
N LYS A 259 24.07 27.82 8.37
CA LYS A 259 25.15 27.12 9.08
C LYS A 259 26.50 27.84 9.05
N LYS A 260 26.77 28.61 7.98
CA LYS A 260 28.02 29.36 7.81
C LYS A 260 27.73 30.86 7.88
N PRO A 261 28.52 31.66 8.60
CA PRO A 261 28.35 33.10 8.59
C PRO A 261 28.78 33.69 7.24
N LEU A 262 28.21 34.82 6.88
CA LEU A 262 28.54 35.57 5.66
C LEU A 262 29.61 36.59 6.00
N TYR A 263 30.74 36.53 5.31
CA TYR A 263 31.82 37.50 5.39
C TYR A 263 31.65 38.58 4.32
N ILE A 264 31.92 39.83 4.71
CA ILE A 264 31.92 41.00 3.83
C ILE A 264 33.23 41.77 4.08
N GLY A 265 34.14 41.75 3.11
CA GLY A 265 35.35 42.56 3.12
C GLY A 265 35.24 43.69 2.10
N VAL A 266 35.47 44.92 2.53
CA VAL A 266 35.53 46.11 1.65
C VAL A 266 36.90 46.74 1.79
N ASP A 267 37.56 47.00 0.66
CA ASP A 267 38.82 47.73 0.58
C ASP A 267 38.78 48.69 -0.62
N GLY A 268 38.28 49.90 -0.40
CA GLY A 268 38.06 50.90 -1.44
C GLY A 268 37.03 50.44 -2.48
N GLU A 269 37.50 50.11 -3.68
CA GLU A 269 36.67 49.63 -4.79
C GLU A 269 36.46 48.10 -4.77
N GLU A 270 37.24 47.36 -3.98
CA GLU A 270 37.16 45.89 -3.95
C GLU A 270 36.16 45.40 -2.88
N LEU A 271 35.23 44.55 -3.31
CA LEU A 271 34.28 43.83 -2.47
C LEU A 271 34.57 42.33 -2.50
N VAL A 272 34.73 41.72 -1.33
CA VAL A 272 34.90 40.27 -1.15
C VAL A 272 33.76 39.73 -0.31
N LEU A 273 32.92 38.87 -0.91
CA LEU A 273 31.83 38.18 -0.23
C LEU A 273 32.03 36.68 -0.25
N HIS A 274 31.92 36.01 0.90
CA HIS A 274 31.90 34.54 0.95
C HIS A 274 31.27 34.01 2.24
N TYR A 275 30.78 32.78 2.21
CA TYR A 275 30.29 32.09 3.40
C TYR A 275 31.42 31.31 4.08
N GLY A 276 31.81 31.73 5.27
CA GLY A 276 32.95 31.19 5.99
C GLY A 276 33.27 32.01 7.24
N GLN A 277 34.00 31.41 8.17
CA GLN A 277 34.42 32.10 9.39
C GLN A 277 35.82 32.68 9.19
N GLU A 278 35.92 34.01 9.26
CA GLU A 278 37.16 34.77 9.22
C GLU A 278 37.48 35.26 10.65
N ASN A 279 38.76 35.19 11.05
CA ASN A 279 39.17 35.48 12.43
C ASN A 279 39.47 36.97 12.68
N GLU A 280 39.69 37.76 11.62
CA GLU A 280 39.99 39.20 11.71
C GLU A 280 38.86 40.03 11.11
N VAL A 281 37.83 40.33 11.91
CA VAL A 281 36.70 41.17 11.51
C VAL A 281 36.51 42.36 12.44
N ASP A 282 36.15 43.51 11.87
CA ASP A 282 35.94 44.76 12.58
C ASP A 282 34.58 44.78 13.30
N VAL A 283 33.58 44.08 12.74
CA VAL A 283 32.23 43.97 13.29
C VAL A 283 31.64 42.58 13.02
N VAL A 284 31.09 41.98 14.07
CA VAL A 284 30.24 40.78 13.98
C VAL A 284 28.81 41.19 14.27
N ALA A 285 27.90 40.97 13.32
CA ALA A 285 26.48 41.20 13.50
C ALA A 285 25.69 39.88 13.43
N LYS A 286 24.64 39.76 14.23
CA LYS A 286 23.73 38.62 14.26
C LYS A 286 22.30 39.10 14.09
N MET A 287 21.57 38.47 13.17
CA MET A 287 20.17 38.77 12.87
C MET A 287 19.42 37.54 12.35
N SER A 288 18.09 37.59 12.34
CA SER A 288 17.28 36.55 11.70
C SER A 288 17.20 36.73 10.18
N LYS A 289 16.83 35.67 9.47
CA LYS A 289 16.63 35.70 8.01
C LYS A 289 15.62 36.78 7.58
N ASN A 290 14.55 36.98 8.35
CA ASN A 290 13.50 37.95 8.05
C ASN A 290 13.99 39.40 8.16
N VAL A 291 14.87 39.67 9.13
CA VAL A 291 15.49 40.98 9.33
C VAL A 291 16.43 41.30 8.17
N LEU A 292 17.26 40.34 7.75
CA LEU A 292 18.14 40.50 6.59
C LEU A 292 17.33 40.73 5.30
N GLN A 293 16.30 39.94 5.05
CA GLN A 293 15.44 40.13 3.88
C GLN A 293 14.79 41.51 3.86
N SER A 294 14.33 42.01 5.02
CA SER A 294 13.73 43.34 5.12
C SER A 294 14.73 44.47 4.84
N ILE A 295 16.03 44.23 5.06
CA ILE A 295 17.11 45.16 4.70
C ILE A 295 17.38 45.12 3.19
N LEU A 296 17.48 43.90 2.61
CA LEU A 296 17.67 43.70 1.17
C LEU A 296 16.49 44.23 0.33
N ASP A 297 15.27 44.19 0.88
CA ASP A 297 14.06 44.74 0.25
C ASP A 297 13.93 46.28 0.44
N GLY A 298 14.90 46.95 1.06
CA GLY A 298 14.92 48.41 1.29
C GLY A 298 13.91 48.92 2.35
N ARG A 299 13.22 48.01 3.07
CA ARG A 299 12.22 48.37 4.10
C ARG A 299 12.85 48.73 5.45
N MET A 300 14.11 48.34 5.65
CA MET A 300 14.89 48.56 6.85
C MET A 300 16.36 48.83 6.50
N THR A 301 17.12 49.41 7.42
CA THR A 301 18.57 49.63 7.27
C THR A 301 19.32 48.87 8.37
N PHE A 302 20.60 48.53 8.13
CA PHE A 302 21.47 47.90 9.13
C PHE A 302 21.55 48.74 10.41
N GLN A 303 21.68 50.07 10.29
CA GLN A 303 21.68 50.95 11.45
C GLN A 303 20.35 50.91 12.21
N ARG A 304 19.21 50.91 11.51
CA ARG A 304 17.89 50.88 12.15
C ARG A 304 17.63 49.55 12.85
N ALA A 305 17.97 48.43 12.21
CA ALA A 305 17.85 47.09 12.78
C ALA A 305 18.69 46.95 14.07
N PHE A 306 19.87 47.59 14.12
CA PHE A 306 20.68 47.64 15.34
C PHE A 306 20.02 48.48 16.44
N MET A 307 19.51 49.66 16.09
CA MET A 307 18.89 50.58 17.06
C MET A 307 17.56 50.05 17.63
N THR A 308 16.80 49.26 16.87
CA THR A 308 15.54 48.63 17.34
C THR A 308 15.78 47.33 18.11
N GLY A 309 17.01 46.82 18.14
CA GLY A 309 17.38 45.57 18.81
C GLY A 309 17.08 44.30 18.01
N GLU A 310 16.60 44.42 16.78
CA GLU A 310 16.34 43.31 15.85
C GLU A 310 17.62 42.70 15.28
N MET A 311 18.72 43.46 15.28
CA MET A 311 20.07 43.01 14.99
C MET A 311 20.97 43.31 16.20
N THR A 312 21.81 42.34 16.57
CA THR A 312 22.86 42.54 17.58
C THR A 312 24.22 42.65 16.90
N ALA A 313 25.06 43.59 17.32
CA ALA A 313 26.40 43.77 16.75
C ALA A 313 27.46 43.92 17.85
N ARG A 314 28.68 43.43 17.58
CA ARG A 314 29.88 43.58 18.43
C ARG A 314 31.05 44.02 17.56
N GLY A 315 31.76 45.08 17.96
CA GLY A 315 32.92 45.59 17.23
C GLY A 315 32.92 47.12 17.10
N ASN A 316 33.51 47.65 16.03
CA ASN A 316 33.58 49.08 15.78
C ASN A 316 32.25 49.63 15.22
N PHE A 317 31.35 50.10 16.09
CA PHE A 317 30.02 50.58 15.71
C PHE A 317 30.00 51.77 14.73
N LYS A 318 31.11 52.51 14.58
CA LYS A 318 31.18 53.62 13.62
C LYS A 318 31.11 53.14 12.17
N THR A 319 31.57 51.92 11.89
CA THR A 319 31.56 51.34 10.53
C THR A 319 30.20 50.69 10.20
N LEU A 320 29.36 50.39 11.20
CA LEU A 320 28.04 49.79 10.95
C LEU A 320 27.11 50.69 10.13
N ARG A 321 27.18 52.02 10.31
CA ARG A 321 26.45 52.99 9.48
C ARG A 321 26.96 53.00 8.02
N MET A 322 28.22 52.61 7.81
CA MET A 322 28.79 52.57 6.46
C MET A 322 28.19 51.44 5.63
N LEU A 323 27.73 50.33 6.24
CA LEU A 323 27.00 49.27 5.52
C LEU A 323 25.78 49.81 4.76
N ASP A 324 25.05 50.76 5.35
CA ASP A 324 23.89 51.42 4.72
C ASP A 324 24.29 52.41 3.62
N GLN A 325 25.55 52.80 3.54
CA GLN A 325 26.06 53.73 2.50
C GLN A 325 26.67 52.98 1.32
N ILE A 326 27.34 51.85 1.59
CA ILE A 326 27.97 51.02 0.56
C ILE A 326 27.00 50.03 -0.07
N PHE A 327 25.89 49.70 0.60
CA PHE A 327 24.83 48.89 0.01
C PHE A 327 23.54 49.71 -0.05
N VAL A 328 23.16 50.11 -1.26
CA VAL A 328 21.95 50.93 -1.50
C VAL A 328 20.87 50.03 -2.07
N PHE A 329 19.99 49.54 -1.19
CA PHE A 329 18.82 48.71 -1.52
C PHE A 329 17.56 49.52 -1.77
#